data_AF-A0A2V6NK62-F1
#
_entry.id   AF-A0A2V6NK62-F1
#
_cell.length_a   1.000
_cell.length_b   1.000
_cell.length_c   1.000
_cell.angle_alpha   90.00
_cell.angle_beta   90.00
_cell.angle_gamma   90.00
#
_symmetry.space_group_name_H-M   'P 1'
#
loop_
_entity.id
_entity.type
_entity.pdbx_description
1 polymer ?
#
loop_
_entity_poly.entity_id
_entity_poly.type
_entity_poly.pdbx_seq_one_letter_code
_entity_poly.pdbx_strand_id
1 'polypeptide(L)'
;MKKIPLFLFVALIALTDGSCSYLTSNGRHQAAYARYIRHSSYNRMKLQRKLSRSPKIQPPRMQSEPTIATSISPESVTASAEPAPAEN
;
A
#
# COMPACT_ATOMS: atom_id res chain seq x y z
N MET A 1 5.58 -6.35 50.36
CA MET A 1 4.94 -5.13 49.80
C MET A 1 5.96 -3.98 49.65
N LYS A 2 6.90 -4.07 48.69
CA LYS A 2 7.97 -3.04 48.50
C LYS A 2 8.09 -2.49 47.06
N LYS A 3 7.23 -2.94 46.13
CA LYS A 3 7.33 -2.57 44.69
C LYS A 3 6.52 -1.31 44.32
N ILE A 4 5.59 -0.90 45.19
CA ILE A 4 4.73 0.28 45.01
C ILE A 4 5.53 1.57 44.75
N PRO A 5 6.61 1.90 45.50
CA PRO A 5 7.37 3.12 45.22
C PRO A 5 8.07 3.09 43.85
N LEU A 6 8.45 1.90 43.38
CA LEU A 6 9.14 1.72 42.09
C LEU A 6 8.19 1.97 40.91
N PHE A 7 6.95 1.49 41.00
CA PHE A 7 5.91 1.77 40.00
C PHE A 7 5.54 3.26 39.96
N LEU A 8 5.45 3.92 41.12
CA LEU A 8 5.18 5.36 41.19
C LEU A 8 6.33 6.18 40.58
N PHE A 9 7.57 5.75 40.77
CA PHE A 9 8.75 6.43 40.20
C PHE A 9 8.79 6.31 38.68
N VAL A 10 8.51 5.11 38.14
CA VAL A 10 8.43 4.89 36.68
C VAL A 10 7.25 5.68 36.07
N ALA A 11 6.10 5.72 36.75
CA ALA A 11 4.96 6.51 36.30
C ALA A 11 5.27 8.01 36.27
N LEU A 12 5.99 8.53 37.26
CA LEU A 12 6.43 9.93 37.30
C LEU A 12 7.37 10.29 36.14
N ILE A 13 8.36 9.44 35.85
CA ILE A 13 9.29 9.64 34.73
C ILE A 13 8.55 9.63 33.39
N ALA A 14 7.65 8.66 33.19
CA ALA A 14 6.84 8.58 31.98
C ALA A 14 5.92 9.81 31.82
N LEU A 15 5.39 10.34 32.92
CA LEU A 15 4.56 11.54 32.90
C LEU A 15 5.38 12.79 32.53
N THR A 16 6.62 12.89 33.00
CA THR A 16 7.49 14.03 32.68
C THR A 16 8.04 13.98 31.25
N ASP A 17 8.39 12.80 30.74
CA ASP A 17 8.87 12.63 29.37
C ASP A 17 7.76 12.86 28.33
N GLY A 18 6.53 12.50 28.66
CA GLY A 18 5.37 12.71 27.78
C GLY A 18 4.83 14.14 27.76
N SER A 19 4.98 14.88 28.86
CA SER A 19 4.26 16.16 29.07
C SER A 19 5.10 17.42 28.87
N CYS A 20 6.42 17.29 28.70
CA CYS A 20 7.36 18.40 28.58
C CYS A 20 7.67 18.80 27.12
N SER A 21 6.88 18.32 26.14
CA SER A 21 7.20 18.49 24.72
C SER A 21 7.16 19.97 24.26
N TYR A 22 6.53 20.88 24.98
CA TYR A 22 6.51 22.31 24.59
C TYR A 22 7.67 23.15 25.16
N LEU A 23 8.39 22.64 26.17
CA LEU A 23 9.44 23.40 26.85
C LEU A 23 10.75 23.43 26.05
N THR A 24 11.09 22.33 25.37
CA THR A 24 12.30 22.24 24.54
C THR A 24 12.01 22.56 23.07
N SER A 25 13.01 23.06 22.33
CA SER A 25 12.89 23.28 20.87
C SER A 25 12.62 21.96 20.15
N ASN A 26 13.38 20.90 20.46
CA ASN A 26 13.17 19.58 19.86
C ASN A 26 11.77 19.00 20.14
N GLY A 27 11.25 19.16 21.34
CA GLY A 27 9.89 18.73 21.66
C GLY A 27 8.83 19.48 20.84
N ARG A 28 9.02 20.79 20.61
CA ARG A 28 8.11 21.59 19.77
C ARG A 28 8.11 21.12 18.33
N HIS A 29 9.28 20.77 17.79
CA HIS A 29 9.38 20.18 16.45
C HIS A 29 8.69 18.82 16.37
N GLN A 30 8.89 17.94 17.36
CA GLN A 30 8.22 16.64 17.41
C GLN A 30 6.70 16.78 17.54
N ALA A 31 6.22 17.70 18.37
CA ALA A 31 4.80 17.98 18.54
C ALA A 31 4.17 18.59 17.28
N ALA A 32 4.87 19.52 16.61
CA ALA A 32 4.44 20.08 15.33
C ALA A 32 4.38 19.00 14.24
N TYR A 33 5.38 18.12 14.18
CA TYR A 33 5.41 17.00 13.24
C TYR A 33 4.26 16.00 13.51
N ALA A 34 4.03 15.64 14.77
CA ALA A 34 2.91 14.78 15.15
C ALA A 34 1.55 15.39 14.74
N ARG A 35 1.37 16.71 14.91
CA ARG A 35 0.19 17.44 14.44
C ARG A 35 0.06 17.40 12.91
N TYR A 36 1.16 17.62 12.18
CA TYR A 36 1.19 17.54 10.72
C TYR A 36 0.78 16.15 10.23
N ILE A 37 1.32 15.08 10.81
CA ILE A 37 1.01 13.70 10.43
C ILE A 37 -0.47 13.40 10.67
N ARG A 38 -1.03 13.83 11.81
CA ARG A 38 -2.46 13.65 12.11
C ARG A 38 -3.36 14.41 11.14
N HIS A 39 -2.99 15.64 10.78
CA HIS A 39 -3.75 16.45 9.83
C HIS A 39 -3.68 15.89 8.40
N SER A 40 -2.47 15.50 7.95
CA SER A 40 -2.26 14.94 6.62
C SER A 40 -2.94 13.57 6.45
N SER A 41 -2.93 12.71 7.47
CA SER A 41 -3.63 11.41 7.42
C SER A 41 -5.15 11.57 7.34
N TYR A 42 -5.73 12.50 8.11
CA TYR A 42 -7.15 12.82 8.04
C TYR A 42 -7.56 13.31 6.65
N ASN A 43 -6.76 14.19 6.03
CA ASN A 43 -7.03 14.67 4.68
C ASN A 43 -6.95 13.55 3.62
N ARG A 44 -5.97 12.65 3.75
CA ARG A 44 -5.87 11.46 2.89
C ARG A 44 -7.11 10.57 3.01
N MET A 45 -7.54 10.25 4.23
CA MET A 45 -8.76 9.46 4.45
C MET A 45 -10.01 10.17 3.91
N LYS A 46 -10.13 11.49 4.12
CA LYS A 46 -11.26 12.28 3.63
C LYS A 46 -11.32 12.26 2.10
N LEU A 47 -10.17 12.36 1.42
CA LEU A 47 -10.08 12.31 -0.03
C LEU A 47 -10.42 10.91 -0.57
N GLN A 48 -9.88 9.85 0.04
CA GLN A 48 -10.25 8.47 -0.31
C GLN A 48 -11.75 8.23 -0.16
N ARG A 49 -12.36 8.68 0.94
CA ARG A 49 -13.82 8.58 1.15
C ARG A 49 -14.62 9.36 0.10
N LYS A 50 -14.14 10.52 -0.35
CA LYS A 50 -14.81 11.28 -1.42
C LYS A 50 -14.74 10.54 -2.74
N LEU A 51 -13.58 9.99 -3.09
CA LEU A 51 -13.41 9.21 -4.32
C LEU A 51 -14.23 7.92 -4.30
N SER A 52 -14.26 7.21 -3.17
CA SER A 52 -15.03 5.97 -3.04
C SER A 52 -16.55 6.21 -3.00
N ARG A 53 -16.98 7.37 -2.50
CA ARG A 53 -18.40 7.77 -2.45
C ARG A 53 -18.88 8.43 -3.74
N SER A 54 -17.96 8.86 -4.60
CA SER A 54 -18.32 9.38 -5.92
C SER A 54 -18.98 8.26 -6.73
N PRO A 55 -20.10 8.53 -7.43
CA PRO A 55 -20.68 7.55 -8.33
C PRO A 55 -19.60 7.10 -9.33
N LYS A 56 -19.49 5.78 -9.49
CA LYS A 56 -18.53 5.16 -10.40
C LYS A 56 -18.94 5.52 -11.83
N ILE A 57 -18.32 6.57 -12.37
CA ILE A 57 -18.52 6.98 -13.76
C ILE A 57 -18.06 5.79 -14.61
N GLN A 58 -19.01 5.17 -15.32
CA GLN A 58 -18.64 4.12 -16.26
C GLN A 58 -17.80 4.79 -17.35
N PRO A 59 -16.58 4.31 -17.62
CA PRO A 59 -15.81 4.84 -18.74
C PRO A 59 -16.66 4.64 -20.01
N PRO A 60 -16.67 5.63 -20.92
CA PRO A 60 -17.38 5.47 -22.17
C PRO A 60 -16.90 4.19 -22.85
N ARG A 61 -17.82 3.31 -23.24
CA ARG A 61 -17.47 2.11 -24.00
C ARG A 61 -16.85 2.56 -25.33
N MET A 62 -15.52 2.49 -25.42
CA MET A 62 -14.85 2.54 -26.71
C MET A 62 -15.24 1.27 -27.47
N GLN A 63 -16.23 1.40 -28.34
CA GLN A 63 -16.53 0.39 -29.35
C GLN A 63 -15.49 0.55 -30.45
N SER A 64 -14.32 -0.05 -30.28
CA SER A 64 -13.41 -0.25 -31.41
C SER A 64 -13.95 -1.41 -32.24
N GLU A 65 -14.14 -1.21 -33.53
CA GLU A 65 -14.37 -2.33 -34.44
C GLU A 65 -13.24 -3.35 -34.30
N PRO A 66 -13.56 -4.66 -34.23
CA PRO A 66 -12.53 -5.67 -34.18
C PRO A 66 -11.72 -5.59 -35.47
N THR A 67 -10.45 -5.18 -35.35
CA THR A 67 -9.49 -5.33 -36.44
C THR A 67 -9.33 -6.82 -36.66
N ILE A 68 -9.98 -7.35 -37.70
CA ILE A 68 -9.85 -8.75 -38.11
C ILE A 68 -8.39 -8.95 -38.52
N ALA A 69 -7.59 -9.52 -37.63
CA ALA A 69 -6.28 -10.03 -38.01
C ALA A 69 -6.54 -11.24 -38.92
N THR A 70 -6.27 -11.10 -40.21
CA THR A 70 -6.23 -12.22 -41.16
C THR A 70 -5.16 -13.19 -40.68
N SER A 71 -5.56 -14.25 -39.97
CA SER A 71 -4.67 -15.34 -39.58
C SER A 71 -4.35 -16.15 -40.84
N ILE A 72 -3.21 -15.89 -41.44
CA ILE A 72 -2.66 -16.75 -42.48
C ILE A 72 -2.19 -18.03 -41.76
N SER A 73 -2.89 -19.14 -41.98
CA SER A 73 -2.56 -20.44 -41.39
C SER A 73 -1.16 -20.87 -41.83
N PRO A 74 -0.25 -21.24 -40.93
CA PRO A 74 1.02 -21.85 -41.34
C PRO A 74 0.74 -23.24 -41.93
N GLU A 75 1.26 -23.51 -43.12
CA GLU A 75 1.16 -24.80 -43.80
C GLU A 75 1.86 -25.89 -42.97
N SER A 76 1.16 -26.99 -42.70
CA SER A 76 1.69 -28.12 -41.93
C SER A 76 2.66 -28.93 -42.80
N VAL A 77 3.93 -29.00 -42.40
CA VAL A 77 4.91 -29.93 -42.99
C VAL A 77 4.79 -31.29 -42.28
N THR A 78 4.23 -32.28 -42.98
CA THR A 78 4.25 -33.70 -42.57
C THR A 78 5.62 -34.30 -42.89
N ALA A 79 6.52 -34.36 -41.90
CA ALA A 79 7.67 -35.25 -41.96
C ALA A 79 7.24 -36.67 -41.58
N SER A 80 7.30 -37.55 -42.58
CA SER A 80 6.97 -38.97 -42.52
C SER A 80 7.79 -39.73 -41.46
N ALA A 81 7.24 -40.88 -41.07
CA ALA A 81 7.56 -41.68 -39.90
C ALA A 81 8.99 -42.26 -39.78
N GLU A 82 9.31 -42.54 -38.51
CA GLU A 82 10.36 -43.35 -37.88
C GLU A 82 10.76 -44.67 -38.61
N PRO A 83 11.92 -45.29 -38.32
CA PRO A 83 12.08 -46.02 -37.06
C PRO A 83 13.49 -45.97 -36.39
N ALA A 84 13.52 -46.01 -35.05
CA ALA A 84 14.62 -46.55 -34.23
C ALA A 84 14.84 -48.07 -34.55
N PRO A 85 15.94 -48.79 -34.15
CA PRO A 85 16.77 -48.60 -32.95
C PRO A 85 18.27 -48.99 -33.10
N ALA A 86 19.05 -48.91 -32.01
CA ALA A 86 19.93 -50.00 -31.53
C ALA A 86 20.62 -49.59 -30.21
N GLU A 87 20.34 -50.36 -29.16
CA GLU A 87 21.02 -50.33 -27.87
C GLU A 87 22.49 -50.77 -27.99
N ASN A 88 23.33 -50.26 -27.10
CA ASN A 88 24.51 -50.94 -26.54
C ASN A 88 24.71 -50.46 -25.09
#